data_AF-A0A520VXG7-F1
#
_entry.id   AF-A0A520VXG7-F1
#
_cell.length_a   1.000
_cell.length_b   1.000
_cell.length_c   1.000
_cell.angle_alpha   90.00
_cell.angle_beta   90.00
_cell.angle_gamma   90.00
#
_symmetry.space_group_name_H-M   'P 1'
#
loop_
_entity.id
_entity.type
_entity.pdbx_description
1 polymer ?
#
loop_
_entity_poly.entity_id
_entity_poly.type
_entity_poly.pdbx_seq_one_letter_code
_entity_poly.pdbx_strand_id
1 'polypeptide(L)'
;MEGLDTTDDNENVSKVIKDGGREDVIAVVLGRGANDEKVNEWLRAGSSVEGYKGFAIGRSIFWDSLKGWHAGEKSREEAVSEIANSYLSFISVYQNGS
;
A
#
# COMPACT_ATOMS: atom_id res chain seq x y z
N MET A 1 2.65 6.61 -11.74
CA MET A 1 2.84 5.20 -11.38
C MET A 1 2.02 4.93 -10.12
N GLU A 2 1.34 3.79 -10.07
CA GLU A 2 0.14 3.58 -9.26
C GLU A 2 0.25 2.33 -8.36
N GLY A 3 1.47 1.78 -8.23
CA GLY A 3 1.73 0.36 -8.01
C GLY A 3 2.17 -0.26 -9.33
N LEU A 4 3.11 -1.21 -9.31
CA LEU A 4 3.54 -1.93 -10.51
C LEU A 4 3.03 -3.36 -10.42
N ASP A 5 2.54 -3.89 -11.53
CA ASP A 5 1.82 -5.16 -11.57
C ASP A 5 2.73 -6.37 -11.36
N THR A 6 4.03 -6.24 -11.64
CA THR A 6 4.99 -7.35 -11.57
C THR A 6 6.18 -7.03 -10.69
N THR A 7 6.79 -8.07 -10.12
CA THR A 7 8.06 -7.95 -9.38
C THR A 7 9.17 -7.40 -10.28
N ASP A 8 9.26 -7.86 -11.53
CA ASP A 8 10.28 -7.41 -12.50
C ASP A 8 10.20 -5.90 -12.77
N ASP A 9 9.00 -5.33 -12.88
CA ASP A 9 8.82 -3.89 -13.02
C ASP A 9 9.30 -3.13 -11.78
N ASN A 10 9.00 -3.66 -10.59
CA ASN A 10 9.47 -3.11 -9.32
C ASN A 10 11.00 -3.18 -9.22
N GLU A 11 11.64 -4.27 -9.66
CA GLU A 11 13.10 -4.39 -9.71
C GLU A 11 13.73 -3.38 -10.67
N ASN A 12 13.15 -3.19 -11.85
CA ASN A 12 13.63 -2.24 -12.84
C ASN A 12 13.56 -0.81 -12.30
N VAL A 13 12.45 -0.44 -11.66
CA VAL A 13 12.33 0.86 -11.00
C VAL A 13 13.34 0.99 -9.86
N SER A 14 13.50 -0.04 -9.02
CA SER A 14 14.50 -0.05 -7.93
C SER A 14 15.92 0.20 -8.44
N LYS A 15 16.30 -0.37 -9.60
CA LYS A 15 17.61 -0.14 -10.23
C LYS A 15 17.74 1.31 -10.71
N VAL A 16 16.72 1.84 -11.39
CA VAL A 16 16.75 3.19 -11.99
C VAL A 16 16.75 4.30 -10.93
N ILE A 17 16.01 4.15 -9.83
CA ILE A 17 15.95 5.19 -8.79
C ILE A 17 17.28 5.33 -8.02
N LYS A 18 18.08 4.26 -7.99
CA LYS A 18 19.40 4.23 -7.34
C LYS A 18 20.55 4.69 -8.23
N ASP A 19 20.32 4.81 -9.54
CA ASP A 19 21.34 5.25 -10.50
C ASP A 19 21.83 6.68 -10.22
N GLY A 20 23.10 6.95 -10.52
CA GLY A 20 23.71 8.28 -10.38
C GLY A 20 24.06 8.68 -8.94
N GLY A 21 24.49 7.74 -8.09
CA GLY A 21 24.92 8.00 -6.71
C GLY A 21 23.77 8.19 -5.73
N ARG A 22 22.65 7.48 -5.96
CA ARG A 22 21.41 7.55 -5.17
C ARG A 22 21.10 6.24 -4.47
N GLU A 23 22.13 5.54 -4.01
CA GLU A 23 22.05 4.17 -3.46
C GLU A 23 21.09 4.07 -2.27
N ASP A 24 20.95 5.16 -1.50
CA ASP A 24 20.08 5.25 -0.32
C ASP A 24 18.61 5.56 -0.66
N VAL A 25 18.26 5.77 -1.94
CA VAL A 25 16.88 6.03 -2.36
C VAL A 25 16.07 4.74 -2.35
N ILE A 26 14.86 4.85 -1.80
CA ILE A 26 13.89 3.76 -1.70
C ILE A 26 12.56 4.13 -2.36
N ALA A 27 11.77 3.12 -2.70
CA ALA A 27 10.41 3.25 -3.17
C ALA A 27 9.41 2.73 -2.14
N VAL A 28 8.16 3.19 -2.26
CA VAL A 28 7.00 2.66 -1.53
C VAL A 28 5.86 2.42 -2.50
N VAL A 29 5.06 1.38 -2.24
CA VAL A 29 3.88 1.03 -3.05
C VAL A 29 2.76 2.03 -2.77
N LEU A 30 2.11 2.57 -3.82
CA LEU A 30 0.95 3.44 -3.68
C LEU A 30 -0.33 2.67 -4.00
N GLY A 31 -1.43 2.94 -3.28
CA GLY A 31 -2.72 2.27 -3.57
C GLY A 31 -3.70 3.07 -4.43
N ARG A 32 -3.51 4.40 -4.52
CA ARG A 32 -4.30 5.36 -5.33
C ARG A 32 -5.84 5.22 -5.29
N GLY A 33 -6.44 4.58 -4.29
CA GLY A 33 -7.89 4.36 -4.22
C GLY A 33 -8.39 3.23 -5.12
N ALA A 34 -7.51 2.33 -5.55
CA ALA A 34 -7.88 1.03 -6.08
C ALA A 34 -8.57 0.18 -5.00
N ASN A 35 -9.29 -0.86 -5.44
CA ASN A 35 -9.89 -1.83 -4.52
C ASN A 35 -8.81 -2.67 -3.82
N ASP A 36 -9.20 -3.32 -2.72
CA ASP A 36 -8.27 -4.06 -1.87
C ASP A 36 -7.58 -5.22 -2.61
N GLU A 37 -8.28 -5.90 -3.51
CA GLU A 37 -7.71 -6.97 -4.34
C GLU A 37 -6.52 -6.45 -5.15
N LYS A 38 -6.69 -5.33 -5.85
CA LYS A 38 -5.64 -4.76 -6.68
C LYS A 38 -4.49 -4.20 -5.86
N VAL A 39 -4.80 -3.56 -4.73
CA VAL A 39 -3.79 -3.09 -3.79
C VAL A 39 -2.96 -4.26 -3.24
N ASN A 40 -3.60 -5.39 -2.93
CA ASN A 40 -2.92 -6.59 -2.45
C ASN A 40 -1.98 -7.21 -3.51
N GLU A 41 -2.35 -7.18 -4.79
CA GLU A 41 -1.45 -7.59 -5.88
C GLU A 41 -0.18 -6.74 -5.88
N TRP A 42 -0.32 -5.42 -5.84
CA TRP A 42 0.83 -4.51 -5.86
C TRP A 42 1.70 -4.63 -4.61
N LEU A 43 1.09 -4.84 -3.43
CA LEU A 43 1.82 -5.06 -2.20
C LEU A 43 2.71 -6.30 -2.30
N ARG A 44 2.19 -7.41 -2.85
CA ARG A 44 2.96 -8.66 -3.06
C ARG A 44 4.07 -8.49 -4.09
N ALA A 45 3.79 -7.80 -5.20
CA ALA A 45 4.78 -7.53 -6.23
C ALA A 45 5.95 -6.67 -5.70
N GLY A 46 5.66 -5.67 -4.86
CA GLY A 46 6.67 -4.78 -4.29
C GLY A 46 7.40 -5.36 -3.08
N SER A 47 6.77 -6.18 -2.24
CA SER A 47 7.34 -6.65 -0.96
C SER A 47 8.60 -7.50 -1.10
N SER A 48 8.75 -8.21 -2.22
CA SER A 48 9.91 -9.05 -2.51
C SER A 48 11.12 -8.27 -3.05
N VAL A 49 10.95 -6.99 -3.40
CA VAL A 49 12.00 -6.18 -4.02
C VAL A 49 12.74 -5.35 -2.99
N GLU A 50 14.06 -5.53 -2.89
CA GLU A 50 14.91 -4.89 -1.88
C GLU A 50 14.80 -3.34 -1.86
N GLY A 51 14.58 -2.71 -3.01
CA GLY A 51 14.40 -1.27 -3.16
C GLY A 51 13.06 -0.71 -2.69
N TYR A 52 12.11 -1.57 -2.34
CA TYR A 52 10.81 -1.19 -1.76
C TYR A 52 10.83 -1.43 -0.25
N LYS A 53 10.45 -0.42 0.53
CA LYS A 53 10.49 -0.47 2.01
C LYS A 53 9.14 -0.28 2.69
N GLY A 54 8.05 -0.37 1.94
CA GLY A 54 6.71 -0.29 2.49
C GLY A 54 5.69 0.22 1.48
N PHE A 55 4.61 0.79 2.00
CA PHE A 55 3.52 1.34 1.22
C PHE A 55 3.02 2.67 1.79
N ALA A 56 2.43 3.49 0.93
CA ALA A 56 1.68 4.68 1.29
C ALA A 56 0.28 4.58 0.66
N ILE A 57 -0.64 3.96 1.40
CA ILE A 57 -2.03 3.75 0.99
C ILE A 57 -2.91 4.66 1.85
N GLY A 58 -3.88 5.32 1.22
CA GLY A 58 -4.78 6.26 1.90
C GLY A 58 -6.22 5.83 1.76
N ARG A 59 -6.88 6.26 0.67
CA ARG A 59 -8.32 6.06 0.45
C ARG A 59 -8.79 4.62 0.65
N SER A 60 -8.03 3.63 0.20
CA SER A 60 -8.39 2.21 0.37
C SER A 60 -8.42 1.77 1.85
N ILE A 61 -7.69 2.45 2.75
CA ILE A 61 -7.72 2.15 4.19
C ILE A 61 -8.89 2.85 4.89
N PHE A 62 -9.10 4.14 4.63
CA PHE A 62 -9.96 4.95 5.51
C PHE A 62 -11.21 5.55 4.86
N TRP A 63 -11.33 5.55 3.53
CA TRP A 63 -12.35 6.39 2.88
C TRP A 63 -13.78 5.96 3.20
N ASP A 64 -14.07 4.67 3.13
CA ASP A 64 -15.45 4.17 3.35
C ASP A 64 -15.85 4.24 4.82
N SER A 65 -14.97 3.87 5.75
CA SER A 65 -15.22 4.02 7.19
C SER A 65 -15.37 5.49 7.60
N LEU A 66 -14.56 6.40 7.05
CA LEU A 66 -14.66 7.84 7.32
C LEU A 66 -15.98 8.42 6.79
N LYS A 67 -16.41 8.04 5.58
CA LYS A 67 -17.71 8.45 5.04
C LYS A 67 -18.87 7.93 5.88
N GLY A 68 -18.85 6.65 6.27
CA GLY A 68 -19.92 6.06 7.09
C GLY A 68 -20.06 6.75 8.45
N TRP A 69 -18.93 7.08 9.09
CA TRP A 69 -18.95 7.89 10.32
C TRP A 69 -19.50 9.30 10.07
N HIS A 70 -19.04 9.98 9.01
CA HIS A 70 -19.51 11.33 8.68
C HIS A 70 -21.01 11.38 8.36
N ALA A 71 -21.54 10.33 7.73
CA ALA A 71 -22.96 10.18 7.42
C ALA A 71 -23.83 9.79 8.63
N GLY A 72 -23.23 9.48 9.79
CA GLY A 72 -23.94 8.98 10.97
C GLY A 72 -24.39 7.51 10.85
N GLU A 73 -23.88 6.78 9.85
CA GLU A 73 -24.16 5.36 9.62
C GLU A 73 -23.28 4.45 10.48
N LYS A 74 -22.19 4.98 11.03
CA LYS A 74 -21.24 4.29 11.91
C LYS A 74 -20.89 5.13 13.11
N SER A 75 -20.69 4.48 14.26
CA SER A 75 -20.03 5.10 15.41
C SER A 75 -18.57 5.42 15.09
N ARG A 76 -17.98 6.32 15.88
CA ARG A 76 -16.56 6.64 15.77
C ARG A 76 -15.70 5.40 16.05
N GLU A 77 -16.10 4.60 17.03
CA GLU A 77 -15.41 3.40 17.47
C GLU A 77 -15.40 2.34 16.38
N GLU A 78 -16.53 2.12 15.69
CA GLU A 78 -16.61 1.23 14.54
C GLU A 78 -15.70 1.70 13.41
N ALA A 79 -15.74 2.99 13.05
CA ALA A 79 -14.90 3.52 11.98
C ALA A 79 -13.40 3.42 12.30
N VAL A 80 -13.00 3.67 13.54
CA VAL A 80 -11.60 3.50 13.99
C VAL A 80 -11.17 2.04 13.92
N SER A 81 -12.01 1.12 14.38
CA SER A 81 -11.74 -0.33 14.35
C SER A 81 -11.55 -0.82 12.92
N GLU A 82 -12.43 -0.42 12.00
CA GLU A 82 -12.33 -0.78 10.58
C GLU A 82 -11.06 -0.23 9.93
N ILE A 83 -10.74 1.05 10.15
CA ILE A 83 -9.51 1.66 9.64
C ILE A 83 -8.27 0.90 10.13
N ALA A 84 -8.24 0.55 11.41
CA ALA A 84 -7.14 -0.20 11.99
C ALA A 84 -7.03 -1.61 11.37
N ASN A 85 -8.16 -2.31 11.21
CA ASN A 85 -8.18 -3.64 10.61
C ASN A 85 -7.72 -3.61 9.14
N SER A 86 -8.16 -2.64 8.35
CA SER A 86 -7.71 -2.47 6.96
C SER A 86 -6.21 -2.19 6.88
N TYR A 87 -5.69 -1.31 7.75
CA TYR A 87 -4.26 -1.03 7.81
C TYR A 87 -3.43 -2.27 8.20
N LEU A 88 -3.85 -3.00 9.23
CA LEU A 88 -3.20 -4.23 9.67
C LEU A 88 -3.25 -5.34 8.60
N SER A 89 -4.36 -5.43 7.86
CA SER A 89 -4.48 -6.34 6.72
C SER A 89 -3.41 -6.07 5.65
N PHE A 90 -3.22 -4.81 5.27
CA PHE A 90 -2.19 -4.44 4.28
C PHE A 90 -0.76 -4.62 4.81
N ILE A 91 -0.51 -4.39 6.11
CA ILE A 91 0.76 -4.77 6.73
C ILE A 91 1.00 -6.28 6.58
N SER A 92 0.01 -7.09 6.94
CA SER A 92 0.11 -8.55 6.83
C SER A 92 0.38 -9.00 5.39
N VAL A 93 -0.32 -8.43 4.40
CA VAL A 93 -0.07 -8.75 2.98
C VAL A 93 1.34 -8.37 2.56
N TYR A 94 1.83 -7.18 2.95
CA TYR A 94 3.18 -6.74 2.62
C TYR A 94 4.25 -7.61 3.29
N GLN A 95 4.06 -8.01 4.55
CA GLN A 95 5.02 -8.84 5.29
C GLN A 95 5.04 -10.31 4.83
N ASN A 96 3.90 -10.84 4.37
CA ASN A 96 3.77 -12.22 3.92
C ASN A 96 3.93 -12.40 2.39
N GLY A 97 4.16 -11.30 1.66
CA GLY A 97 4.35 -11.31 0.20
C GLY A 97 5.80 -11.55 -0.24
N SER A 98 6.72 -11.75 0.70
CA SER A 98 8.14 -12.07 0.46
C SER A 98 8.43 -13.55 0.67
#